data_AF-A0A0F9LQ37-F1
#
_entry.id   AF-A0A0F9LQ37-F1
#
_cell.length_a   1.000
_cell.length_b   1.000
_cell.length_c   1.000
_cell.angle_alpha   90.00
_cell.angle_beta   90.00
_cell.angle_gamma   90.00
#
_symmetry.space_group_name_H-M   'P 1'
#
loop_
_entity.id
_entity.type
_entity.pdbx_description
1 polymer ?
#
loop_
_entity_poly.entity_id
_entity_poly.type
_entity_poly.pdbx_seq_one_letter_code
_entity_poly.pdbx_strand_id
1 'polypeptide(L)' 'MSVKGSWRRPCTTTHEEHDLRQLYMYTDMTREEFDMEYEKLKLKGLIRRSGRIIK' A
#
# COMPACT_ATOMS: atom_id res chain seq x y z
N MET A 1 17.78 29.14 -3.32
CA MET A 1 17.73 28.39 -2.06
C MET A 1 17.47 26.92 -2.38
N SER A 2 18.50 26.09 -2.41
CA SER A 2 18.34 24.64 -2.65
C SER A 2 17.84 24.01 -1.36
N VAL A 3 16.57 23.61 -1.33
CA VAL A 3 15.98 22.90 -0.19
C VAL A 3 16.72 21.57 -0.09
N LYS A 4 17.57 21.41 0.93
CA LYS A 4 18.10 20.11 1.36
C LYS A 4 16.94 19.30 1.97
N GLY A 5 15.93 19.00 1.16
CA GLY A 5 14.87 18.07 1.52
C GLY A 5 15.36 16.67 1.19
N SER A 6 15.31 15.75 2.14
CA SER A 6 15.48 14.33 1.84
C SER A 6 14.57 13.98 0.66
N TRP A 7 15.12 13.37 -0.40
CA TRP A 7 14.30 12.81 -1.48
C TRP A 7 13.16 12.01 -0.84
N ARG A 8 11.90 12.35 -1.17
CA ARG A 8 10.73 11.64 -0.64
C ARG A 8 10.95 10.16 -0.88
N ARG A 9 10.94 9.35 0.19
CA ARG A 9 11.05 7.90 0.06
C ARG A 9 9.89 7.45 -0.83
N PRO A 10 10.14 6.61 -1.85
CA PRO A 10 9.07 6.08 -2.66
C PRO A 10 8.07 5.38 -1.72
N CYS A 11 6.78 5.63 -1.92
CA CYS A 11 5.74 4.92 -1.19
C CYS A 11 5.95 3.42 -1.41
N THR A 12 6.15 2.70 -0.30
CA THR A 12 6.40 1.25 -0.31
C THR A 12 5.13 0.45 -0.60
N THR A 13 3.97 1.11 -0.49
CA THR A 13 2.64 0.56 -0.71
C THR A 13 2.04 1.17 -1.96
N THR A 14 1.24 0.39 -2.69
CA THR A 14 0.46 0.91 -3.83
C THR A 14 -0.71 1.78 -3.33
N HIS A 15 -1.34 2.53 -4.22
CA HIS A 15 -2.50 3.35 -3.85
C HIS A 15 -3.63 2.46 -3.32
N GLU A 16 -3.82 1.29 -3.93
CA GLU A 16 -4.85 0.33 -3.59
C GLU A 16 -4.63 -0.29 -2.21
N GLU A 17 -3.36 -0.56 -1.83
CA GLU A 17 -3.04 -1.00 -0.47
C GLU A 17 -3.28 0.13 0.54
N HIS A 18 -2.95 1.37 0.18
CA HIS A 18 -3.18 2.51 1.05
C HIS A 18 -4.69 2.74 1.26
N ASP A 19 -5.49 2.70 0.21
CA ASP A 19 -6.94 2.90 0.27
C ASP A 19 -7.62 1.79 1.08
N LEU A 20 -7.19 0.53 0.92
CA LEU A 20 -7.69 -0.57 1.74
C LEU A 20 -7.33 -0.39 3.23
N ARG A 21 -6.13 0.11 3.54
CA ARG A 21 -5.75 0.43 4.93
C ARG A 21 -6.55 1.58 5.51
N GLN A 22 -6.85 2.60 4.71
CA GLN A 22 -7.71 3.71 5.12
C GLN A 22 -9.12 3.19 5.40
N LEU A 23 -9.71 2.40 4.50
CA LEU A 23 -10.99 1.74 4.73
C LEU A 23 -11.00 0.98 6.04
N TYR A 24 -10.00 0.14 6.30
CA TYR A 24 -9.87 -0.59 7.56
C TYR A 24 -9.78 0.30 8.80
N MET A 25 -9.18 1.50 8.70
CA MET A 25 -9.06 2.42 9.83
C MET A 25 -10.31 3.26 10.08
N TYR A 26 -11.05 3.62 9.04
CA TYR A 26 -12.19 4.54 9.14
C TYR A 26 -13.55 3.86 9.08
N THR A 27 -13.60 2.54 8.85
CA THR A 27 -14.84 1.74 8.81
C THR A 27 -14.78 0.59 9.82
N ASP A 28 -15.92 0.02 10.17
CA ASP A 28 -16.04 -1.20 11.00
C ASP A 28 -15.66 -2.48 10.22
N MET A 29 -14.70 -2.39 9.30
CA MET A 29 -14.20 -3.55 8.58
C MET A 29 -13.46 -4.48 9.53
N THR A 30 -13.84 -5.74 9.54
CA THR A 30 -13.16 -6.76 10.35
C THR A 30 -11.79 -7.10 9.76
N ARG A 31 -10.93 -7.69 10.59
CA ARG A 31 -9.60 -8.12 10.13
C ARG A 31 -9.69 -9.19 9.04
N GLU A 32 -10.67 -10.08 9.11
CA GLU A 32 -10.88 -11.15 8.12
C GLU A 32 -11.26 -10.58 6.76
N GLU A 33 -12.17 -9.59 6.73
CA GLU A 33 -12.56 -8.90 5.50
C GLU A 33 -11.39 -8.14 4.87
N PHE A 34 -10.59 -7.47 5.69
CA PHE A 34 -9.36 -6.82 5.23
C PHE A 34 -8.40 -7.82 4.58
N ASP A 35 -8.13 -8.95 5.23
CA ASP A 35 -7.20 -9.97 4.73
C ASP A 35 -7.73 -10.59 3.41
N MET A 36 -9.05 -10.81 3.28
CA MET A 36 -9.69 -11.26 2.05
C MET A 36 -9.53 -10.28 0.89
N GLU A 37 -9.85 -9.00 1.11
CA GLU A 37 -9.73 -7.96 0.07
C GLU A 37 -8.26 -7.72 -0.29
N TYR A 38 -7.37 -7.77 0.69
CA TYR A 38 -5.93 -7.66 0.48
C TYR A 38 -5.42 -8.77 -0.45
N GLU A 39 -5.78 -10.03 -0.21
CA GLU A 39 -5.41 -11.14 -1.10
C GLU A 39 -6.05 -11.02 -2.50
N LYS A 40 -7.29 -10.53 -2.62
CA LYS A 40 -7.91 -10.25 -3.93
C LYS A 40 -7.12 -9.20 -4.71
N LEU A 41 -6.73 -8.09 -4.09
CA LEU A 41 -5.96 -7.02 -4.73
C LEU A 41 -4.54 -7.48 -5.10
N LYS A 42 -3.94 -8.34 -4.29
CA LYS A 42 -2.67 -9.00 -4.57
C LYS A 42 -2.76 -9.96 -5.77
N LEU A 43 -3.80 -10.80 -5.85
CA LEU A 43 -4.05 -11.68 -7.00
C LEU A 43 -4.27 -10.90 -8.30
N LYS A 44 -4.94 -9.74 -8.22
CA LYS A 44 -5.09 -8.80 -9.35
C LYS A 44 -3.79 -8.07 -9.71
N GLY A 45 -2.72 -8.22 -8.93
CA GLY A 45 -1.44 -7.55 -9.15
C GLY A 45 -1.43 -6.06 -8.81
N LEU A 46 -2.46 -5.57 -8.11
CA LEU A 46 -2.62 -4.17 -7.71
C LEU A 46 -1.86 -3.85 -6.42
N ILE A 47 -1.57 -4.86 -5.60
CA ILE A 47 -0.64 -4.73 -4.47
C ILE A 47 0.70 -5.30 -4.89
N ARG A 48 1.69 -4.41 -5.06
CA ARG A 48 3.07 -4.78 -5.38
C ARG A 48 3.96 -4.52 -4.17
N ARG A 49 4.33 -5.57 -3.45
CA ARG A 49 5.43 -5.51 -2.48
C ARG A 49 6.74 -5.70 -3.23
N SER A 50 7.29 -4.61 -3.73
CA SER A 50 8.56 -4.66 -4.46
C SER A 50 9.45 -3.55 -3.95
N GLY A 51 10.05 -3.78 -2.77
CA GLY A 51 11.05 -2.88 -2.21
C GLY A 51 12.39 -2.83 -2.98
N ARG A 52 12.54 -3.51 -4.13
CA ARG A 52 13.74 -3.48 -4.99
C ARG A 52 13.46 -4.08 -6.36
N ILE A 53 13.84 -3.37 -7.43
CA ILE A 53 14.14 -3.99 -8.74
C ILE A 53 15.51 -4.65 -8.55
N ILE A 54 15.57 -5.98 -8.57
CA ILE A 54 16.84 -6.72 -8.62
C ILE A 54 17.23 -6.78 -10.09
N LYS A 55 18.31 -6.08 -10.47
CA LYS A 55 19.03 -6.32 -11.73
C LYS A 55 20.07 -7.40 -11.50
#